data_AF-A0A4U9YEQ9-F1
#
_entry.id   AF-A0A4U9YEQ9-F1
#
_cell.length_a   1.000
_cell.length_b   1.000
_cell.length_c   1.000
_cell.angle_alpha   90.00
_cell.angle_beta   90.00
_cell.angle_gamma   90.00
#
_symmetry.space_group_name_H-M   'P 1'
#
loop_
_entity.id
_entity.type
_entity.pdbx_description
1 polymer ?
#
loop_
_entity_poly.entity_id
_entity_poly.type
_entity_poly.pdbx_seq_one_letter_code
_entity_poly.pdbx_strand_id
1 'polypeptide(L)'
;MSFKTDYNTQSSVYFYSIHPVLISLGGKGCLLLSDSVYFANAPSGTVVNTACAGDTLLGTFLANKLKGHSEVECLAQAVAASSSTAFRPGLTDFTDVELLRKQINIKEITDGLFDISPSSRSVTLSSVNVAMILIKT
;
A
#
# COMPACT_ATOMS: atom_id res chain seq x y z
N MET A 1 -14.92 10.74 -8.61
CA MET A 1 -14.47 9.47 -8.01
C MET A 1 -15.60 8.98 -7.14
N SER A 2 -16.17 7.80 -7.44
CA SER A 2 -17.33 7.27 -6.72
C SER A 2 -16.93 6.01 -5.98
N PHE A 3 -17.02 6.05 -4.65
CA PHE A 3 -16.92 4.86 -3.81
C PHE A 3 -18.31 4.26 -3.67
N LYS A 4 -18.49 3.02 -4.13
CA LYS A 4 -19.68 2.23 -3.80
C LYS A 4 -19.22 1.05 -2.97
N THR A 5 -19.70 0.98 -1.74
CA THR A 5 -19.61 -0.19 -0.87
C THR A 5 -20.96 -0.89 -0.93
N ASP A 6 -21.03 -2.08 -1.52
CA ASP A 6 -22.22 -2.93 -1.36
C ASP A 6 -22.10 -3.67 -0.02
N TYR A 7 -23.09 -3.49 0.85
CA TYR A 7 -23.09 -4.06 2.20
C TYR A 7 -23.55 -5.52 2.24
N ASN A 8 -24.08 -6.05 1.13
CA ASN A 8 -24.81 -7.33 1.11
C ASN A 8 -24.11 -8.48 0.37
N THR A 9 -22.95 -8.21 -0.21
CA THR A 9 -21.99 -9.18 -0.76
C THR A 9 -20.59 -8.65 -0.42
N GLN A 10 -19.57 -9.50 -0.47
CA GLN A 10 -18.15 -9.14 -0.20
C GLN A 10 -17.83 -7.69 -0.60
N SER A 11 -17.21 -6.93 0.31
CA SER A 11 -16.95 -5.49 0.14
C SER A 11 -16.07 -5.20 -1.09
N SER A 12 -16.70 -4.99 -2.25
CA SER A 12 -16.02 -4.58 -3.47
C SER A 12 -15.80 -3.07 -3.48
N VAL A 13 -14.59 -2.63 -3.82
CA VAL A 13 -14.27 -1.22 -4.03
C VAL A 13 -13.90 -1.03 -5.49
N TYR A 14 -14.65 -0.17 -6.18
CA TYR A 14 -14.44 0.10 -7.60
C TYR A 14 -13.56 1.32 -7.80
N PHE A 15 -12.46 1.17 -8.54
CA PHE A 15 -11.53 2.25 -8.89
C PHE A 15 -11.68 2.60 -10.36
N TYR A 16 -12.34 3.73 -10.65
CA TYR A 16 -12.63 4.18 -12.03
C TYR A 16 -11.51 5.03 -12.67
N SER A 17 -10.31 5.11 -12.09
CA SER A 17 -9.23 5.98 -12.60
C SER A 17 -7.88 5.27 -12.73
N ILE A 18 -7.13 5.72 -13.74
CA ILE A 18 -5.92 5.15 -14.35
C ILE A 18 -4.61 5.42 -13.57
N HIS A 19 -4.62 5.36 -12.24
CA HIS A 19 -3.43 5.70 -11.44
C HIS A 19 -2.99 4.60 -10.49
N PRO A 20 -1.69 4.53 -10.15
CA PRO A 20 -1.21 3.69 -9.06
C PRO A 20 -1.97 4.02 -7.77
N VAL A 21 -2.69 3.04 -7.22
CA VAL A 21 -3.38 3.18 -5.93
C VAL A 21 -2.59 2.43 -4.87
N LEU A 22 -2.23 3.14 -3.80
CA LEU A 22 -1.69 2.52 -2.59
C LEU A 22 -2.81 2.34 -1.55
N ILE A 23 -2.95 1.11 -1.11
CA ILE A 23 -3.91 0.72 -0.08
C ILE A 23 -3.11 0.23 1.13
N SER A 24 -3.09 1.01 2.21
CA SER A 24 -2.49 0.58 3.47
C SER A 24 -3.44 -0.35 4.21
N LEU A 25 -2.91 -1.49 4.62
CA LEU A 25 -3.61 -2.51 5.42
C LEU A 25 -3.09 -2.53 6.86
N GLY A 26 -2.40 -1.45 7.28
CA GLY A 26 -1.78 -1.32 8.59
C GLY A 26 -0.76 -2.42 8.84
N GLY A 27 -0.87 -3.12 9.97
CA GLY A 27 0.03 -4.23 10.34
C GLY A 27 0.01 -5.44 9.40
N LYS A 28 -0.90 -5.47 8.40
CA LYS A 28 -0.89 -6.50 7.35
C LYS A 28 0.01 -6.13 6.17
N GLY A 29 0.40 -4.87 6.02
CA GLY A 29 1.23 -4.38 4.91
C GLY A 29 0.48 -3.46 3.96
N CYS A 30 0.76 -3.55 2.66
CA CYS A 30 0.24 -2.64 1.66
C CYS A 30 -0.02 -3.32 0.31
N LEU A 31 -1.08 -2.90 -0.37
CA LEU A 31 -1.35 -3.24 -1.77
C LEU A 31 -1.01 -2.06 -2.68
N LEU A 32 -0.35 -2.34 -3.79
CA LEU A 32 -0.18 -1.43 -4.91
C LEU A 32 -1.01 -1.95 -6.09
N LEU A 33 -1.93 -1.12 -6.57
CA LEU A 33 -2.72 -1.38 -7.78
C LEU A 33 -2.18 -0.49 -8.89
N SER A 34 -1.43 -1.04 -9.84
CA SER A 34 -0.93 -0.35 -11.03
C SER A 34 -1.38 -1.11 -12.28
N ASP A 35 -0.50 -1.30 -13.27
CA ASP A 35 -0.72 -2.27 -14.35
C ASP A 35 -0.64 -3.71 -13.85
N SER A 36 0.10 -3.94 -12.75
CA SER A 36 0.09 -5.17 -11.97
C SER A 36 -0.42 -4.90 -10.56
N VAL A 37 -0.85 -5.96 -9.86
CA VAL A 37 -1.24 -5.88 -8.45
C VAL A 37 -0.15 -6.50 -7.59
N TYR A 38 0.39 -5.72 -6.66
CA TYR A 38 1.43 -6.18 -5.74
C TYR A 38 0.96 -6.09 -4.30
N PHE A 39 1.25 -7.13 -3.52
CA PHE A 39 1.11 -7.13 -2.07
C PHE A 39 2.49 -7.18 -1.42
N ALA A 40 2.73 -6.27 -0.48
CA ALA A 40 3.88 -6.27 0.40
C ALA A 40 3.44 -6.52 1.84
N ASN A 41 4.04 -7.48 2.55
CA ASN A 41 3.78 -7.63 3.98
C ASN A 41 4.43 -6.49 4.78
N ALA A 42 3.88 -6.20 5.95
CA ALA A 42 4.55 -5.36 6.92
C ALA A 42 5.71 -6.14 7.60
N PRO A 43 6.85 -5.49 7.90
CA PRO A 43 7.86 -6.04 8.80
C PRO A 43 7.30 -6.19 10.23
N SER A 44 7.93 -7.04 11.03
CA SER A 44 7.52 -7.25 12.42
C SER A 44 8.14 -6.22 13.35
N GLY A 45 7.36 -5.71 14.30
CA GLY A 45 7.82 -4.73 15.28
C GLY A 45 6.72 -4.35 16.28
N THR A 46 7.09 -3.58 17.31
CA THR A 46 6.13 -3.05 18.28
C THR A 46 5.61 -1.71 17.79
N VAL A 47 4.31 -1.60 17.58
CA VAL A 47 3.68 -0.32 17.20
C VAL A 47 3.71 0.62 18.40
N VAL A 48 4.29 1.80 18.21
CA VAL A 48 4.39 2.87 19.21
C VAL A 48 3.46 4.02 18.86
N ASN A 49 3.49 4.49 17.61
CA ASN A 49 2.66 5.60 17.15
C ASN A 49 2.40 5.51 15.64
N THR A 50 1.14 5.44 15.22
CA THR A 50 0.79 5.36 13.79
C THR A 50 0.56 6.73 13.13
N ALA A 51 0.66 7.82 13.88
CA ALA A 51 0.50 9.16 13.33
C ALA A 51 1.50 9.39 12.20
N CYS A 52 1.02 9.91 11.07
CA CYS A 52 1.81 10.18 9.87
C CYS A 52 2.49 8.96 9.21
N ALA A 53 2.18 7.72 9.64
CA ALA A 53 2.70 6.52 8.98
C ALA A 53 2.18 6.41 7.52
N GLY A 54 0.95 6.88 7.28
CA GLY A 54 0.37 6.98 5.95
C GLY A 54 1.05 8.03 5.07
N ASP A 55 1.29 9.23 5.60
CA ASP A 55 2.02 10.28 4.87
C ASP A 55 3.46 9.84 4.56
N THR A 56 4.10 9.12 5.49
CA THR A 56 5.41 8.51 5.28
C THR A 56 5.38 7.49 4.15
N LEU A 57 4.36 6.61 4.12
CA LEU A 57 4.16 5.63 3.05
C LEU A 57 4.07 6.33 1.69
N LEU A 58 3.19 7.33 1.59
CA LEU A 58 2.97 8.10 0.37
C LEU A 58 4.22 8.84 -0.08
N GLY A 59 4.81 9.63 0.82
CA GLY A 59 5.98 10.45 0.54
C GLY A 59 7.19 9.61 0.12
N THR A 60 7.41 8.48 0.78
CA THR A 60 8.51 7.57 0.44
C THR A 60 8.28 6.88 -0.91
N PHE A 61 7.05 6.45 -1.19
CA PHE A 61 6.73 5.87 -2.49
C PHE A 61 6.98 6.86 -3.63
N LEU A 62 6.44 8.08 -3.51
CA LEU A 62 6.61 9.13 -4.50
C LEU A 62 8.07 9.53 -4.69
N ALA A 63 8.82 9.71 -3.60
CA ALA A 63 10.23 10.06 -3.65
C ALA A 63 11.06 9.01 -4.41
N ASN A 64 10.73 7.72 -4.28
CA ASN A 64 11.42 6.66 -5.00
C ASN A 64 10.97 6.53 -6.46
N LYS A 65 9.68 6.77 -6.76
CA LYS A 65 9.21 6.86 -8.15
C LYS A 65 9.88 8.01 -8.90
N LEU A 66 10.06 9.17 -8.26
CA LEU A 66 10.78 10.30 -8.84
C LEU A 66 12.27 10.01 -9.10
N LYS A 67 12.86 9.08 -8.36
CA LYS A 67 14.24 8.59 -8.59
C LYS A 67 14.34 7.53 -9.68
N GLY A 68 13.21 7.11 -10.28
CA GLY A 68 13.18 6.10 -11.34
C GLY A 68 13.27 4.66 -10.85
N HIS A 69 13.03 4.39 -9.57
CA HIS A 69 13.01 3.02 -9.04
C HIS A 69 11.79 2.24 -9.55
N SER A 70 11.90 0.91 -9.58
CA SER A 70 10.80 0.02 -9.95
C SER A 70 9.63 0.11 -8.95
N GLU A 71 8.43 -0.31 -9.36
CA GLU A 71 7.25 -0.29 -8.49
C GLU A 71 7.41 -1.14 -7.23
N VAL A 72 8.04 -2.30 -7.38
CA VAL A 72 8.37 -3.23 -6.30
C VAL A 72 9.34 -2.58 -5.32
N GLU A 73 10.40 -1.92 -5.80
CA GLU A 73 11.34 -1.21 -4.93
C GLU A 73 10.67 -0.04 -4.20
N CYS A 74 9.87 0.75 -4.91
CA CYS A 74 9.11 1.86 -4.33
C CYS A 74 8.17 1.38 -3.23
N LEU A 75 7.44 0.28 -3.47
CA LEU A 75 6.53 -0.32 -2.50
C LEU A 75 7.27 -0.85 -1.27
N ALA A 76 8.36 -1.59 -1.47
CA ALA A 76 9.15 -2.15 -0.36
C ALA A 76 9.69 -1.04 0.55
N GLN A 77 10.24 0.02 -0.06
CA GLN A 77 10.84 1.12 0.68
C GLN A 77 9.79 1.96 1.40
N ALA A 78 8.64 2.17 0.76
CA ALA A 78 7.50 2.86 1.37
C ALA A 78 6.97 2.11 2.60
N VAL A 79 6.75 0.80 2.49
CA VAL A 79 6.26 -0.02 3.62
C VAL A 79 7.29 -0.04 4.75
N ALA A 80 8.58 -0.18 4.45
CA ALA A 80 9.63 -0.15 5.46
C ALA A 80 9.69 1.20 6.21
N ALA A 81 9.63 2.32 5.48
CA ALA A 81 9.62 3.65 6.09
C ALA A 81 8.35 3.91 6.91
N SER A 82 7.18 3.51 6.39
CA SER A 82 5.91 3.59 7.11
C SER A 82 5.94 2.81 8.43
N SER A 83 6.50 1.59 8.41
CA SER A 83 6.66 0.78 9.60
C SER A 83 7.69 1.35 10.58
N SER A 84 8.80 1.92 10.09
CA SER A 84 9.76 2.64 10.94
C SER A 84 9.08 3.80 11.68
N THR A 85 8.26 4.60 11.00
CA THR A 85 7.43 5.64 11.66
C THR A 85 6.48 5.01 12.68
N ALA A 86 5.82 3.90 12.33
CA ALA A 86 4.89 3.22 13.23
C ALA A 86 5.54 2.68 14.52
N PHE A 87 6.83 2.31 14.47
CA PHE A 87 7.57 1.68 15.57
C PHE A 87 8.29 2.68 16.47
N ARG A 88 8.09 3.98 16.25
CA ARG A 88 8.79 5.04 16.98
C ARG A 88 7.80 6.08 17.52
N PRO A 89 8.18 6.86 18.55
CA PRO A 89 7.30 7.93 19.07
C PRO A 89 7.07 9.07 18.07
N GLY A 90 8.01 9.30 17.15
CA GLY A 90 7.97 10.34 16.12
C GLY A 90 8.22 9.77 14.72
N LEU A 91 8.47 10.67 13.75
CA LEU A 91 8.73 10.29 12.36
C LEU A 91 9.99 9.43 12.22
N THR A 92 10.02 8.60 11.17
CA THR A 92 11.22 7.86 10.77
C THR A 92 12.41 8.78 10.50
N ASP A 93 13.59 8.35 10.93
CA ASP A 93 14.89 8.94 10.57
C ASP A 93 15.64 8.09 9.52
N PHE A 94 14.95 7.10 8.95
CA PHE A 94 15.45 6.14 7.95
C PHE A 94 16.60 5.22 8.40
N THR A 95 17.02 5.26 9.67
CA THR A 95 18.18 4.49 10.15
C THR A 95 17.95 2.98 10.17
N ASP A 96 16.71 2.54 10.40
CA ASP A 96 16.30 1.14 10.48
C ASP A 96 15.57 0.65 9.21
N VAL A 97 15.30 1.53 8.25
CA VAL A 97 14.50 1.23 7.06
C VAL A 97 15.12 0.12 6.22
N GLU A 98 16.44 0.11 6.04
CA GLU A 98 17.11 -0.97 5.30
C GLU A 98 17.03 -2.32 6.01
N LEU A 99 16.99 -2.34 7.35
CA LEU A 99 16.82 -3.59 8.11
C LEU A 99 15.37 -4.09 8.01
N LEU A 100 14.40 -3.19 8.13
CA LEU A 100 12.98 -3.51 7.99
C LEU A 100 12.65 -3.97 6.57
N ARG A 101 13.23 -3.34 5.55
CA ARG A 101 13.04 -3.69 4.13
C ARG A 101 13.41 -5.14 3.82
N LYS A 102 14.43 -5.70 4.49
CA LYS A 102 14.83 -7.11 4.34
C LYS A 102 13.77 -8.10 4.83
N GLN A 103 12.82 -7.67 5.65
CA GLN A 103 11.71 -8.50 6.14
C GLN A 103 10.47 -8.42 5.22
N ILE A 104 10.53 -7.60 4.17
CA ILE A 104 9.41 -7.39 3.26
C ILE A 104 9.56 -8.31 2.07
N ASN A 105 8.53 -9.12 1.86
CA ASN A 105 8.31 -9.95 0.70
C ASN A 105 7.20 -9.31 -0.14
N ILE A 106 7.48 -9.12 -1.42
CA ILE A 106 6.50 -8.64 -2.38
C ILE A 106 6.03 -9.82 -3.22
N LYS A 107 4.72 -9.93 -3.38
CA LYS A 107 4.07 -10.92 -4.24
C LYS A 107 3.21 -10.19 -5.24
N GLU A 108 3.40 -10.51 -6.51
CA GLU A 108 2.42 -10.16 -7.54
C GLU A 108 1.20 -11.07 -7.38
N ILE A 109 0.00 -10.48 -7.42
CA ILE A 109 -1.25 -11.22 -7.32
C ILE A 109 -1.78 -11.45 -8.73
N THR A 110 -1.69 -12.70 -9.19
CA THR A 110 -2.14 -13.13 -10.52
C THR A 110 -3.49 -13.85 -10.53
N ASP A 111 -3.97 -14.31 -9.37
CA ASP A 111 -5.21 -15.06 -9.26
C ASP A 111 -6.43 -14.13 -9.23
N GLY A 112 -7.54 -14.57 -9.84
CA GLY A 112 -8.78 -13.82 -10.15
C GLY A 112 -9.59 -13.25 -8.96
N LEU A 113 -8.94 -12.98 -7.83
CA LEU A 113 -9.46 -12.14 -6.75
C LEU A 113 -9.63 -10.67 -7.19
N PHE A 114 -8.93 -10.27 -8.26
CA PHE A 114 -9.02 -8.96 -8.89
C PHE A 114 -9.37 -9.16 -10.37
N ASP A 115 -10.63 -8.91 -10.75
CA ASP A 115 -11.04 -8.93 -12.15
C ASP A 115 -10.66 -7.59 -12.79
N ILE A 116 -9.55 -7.60 -13.53
CA ILE A 116 -9.00 -6.44 -14.22
C ILE A 116 -9.58 -6.40 -15.64
N SER A 117 -10.87 -6.09 -15.75
CA SER A 117 -11.50 -5.75 -17.02
C SER A 117 -10.98 -4.37 -17.51
N PRO A 118 -10.55 -4.23 -18.80
CA PRO A 118 -10.01 -2.97 -19.33
C PRO A 118 -10.97 -1.77 -19.22
N SER A 119 -12.28 -2.02 -19.13
CA SER A 119 -13.31 -0.99 -19.03
C SER A 119 -13.73 -0.68 -17.59
N SER A 120 -13.35 -1.50 -16.61
CA SER A 120 -13.68 -1.33 -15.19
C SER A 120 -12.69 -2.11 -14.33
N ARG A 121 -11.52 -1.55 -14.00
CA ARG A 121 -10.59 -2.18 -13.05
C ARG A 121 -11.26 -2.21 -11.66
N SER A 122 -11.87 -3.34 -11.30
CA SER A 122 -12.60 -3.52 -10.05
C SER A 122 -11.80 -4.39 -9.08
N VAL A 123 -11.78 -4.02 -7.81
CA VAL A 123 -10.99 -4.70 -6.78
C VAL A 123 -11.93 -5.16 -5.68
N THR A 124 -12.15 -6.48 -5.59
CA THR A 124 -12.98 -7.07 -4.54
C THR A 124 -12.11 -7.50 -3.37
N LEU A 125 -12.21 -6.81 -2.23
CA LEU A 125 -11.48 -7.14 -1.01
C LEU A 125 -12.46 -7.70 0.01
N SER A 126 -12.55 -9.03 0.11
CA SER A 126 -13.28 -9.67 1.21
C SER A 126 -12.53 -9.41 2.53
N SER A 127 -13.05 -8.47 3.33
CA SER A 127 -12.79 -8.34 4.78
C SER A 127 -11.53 -7.56 5.24
N VAL A 128 -11.22 -6.39 4.66
CA VAL A 128 -10.14 -5.53 5.19
C VAL A 128 -10.62 -4.11 5.50
N ASN A 129 -10.30 -3.62 6.71
CA ASN A 129 -10.35 -2.19 7.02
C ASN A 129 -9.25 -1.50 6.21
N VAL A 130 -9.65 -0.79 5.16
CA VAL A 130 -8.75 -0.14 4.20
C VAL A 130 -8.51 1.32 4.62
N ALA A 131 -7.26 1.64 4.96
CA ALA A 131 -6.80 3.04 4.97
C ALA A 131 -6.25 3.34 3.56
N MET A 132 -7.07 3.99 2.74
CA MET A 132 -6.73 4.32 1.36
C MET A 132 -6.02 5.66 1.29
N ILE A 133 -4.84 5.70 0.68
CA ILE A 133 -4.14 6.97 0.41
C ILE A 133 -4.16 7.19 -1.09
N LEU A 134 -4.97 8.15 -1.52
CA LEU A 134 -5.13 8.50 -2.91
C LEU A 134 -4.00 9.44 -3.34
N ILE A 135 -3.13 8.98 -4.23
CA ILE A 135 -2.13 9.84 -4.85
C ILE A 135 -2.79 10.61 -5.98
N LYS A 136 -2.96 11.92 -5.81
CA LYS A 136 -3.30 12.84 -6.91
C LYS A 136 -2.06 13.71 -7.18
N THR A 137 -1.54 13.65 -8.41
CA THR A 137 -0.78 14.74 -9.00
C THR A 137 -1.69 15.51 -9.93
#